data_AF-A0A956B0W9-F1
#
_entry.id   AF-A0A956B0W9-F1
#
_cell.length_a   1.000
_cell.length_b   1.000
_cell.length_c   1.000
_cell.angle_alpha   90.00
_cell.angle_beta   90.00
_cell.angle_gamma   90.00
#
_symmetry.space_group_name_H-M   'P 1'
#
loop_
_entity.id
_entity.type
_entity.pdbx_description
1 polymer ?
#
loop_
_entity_poly.entity_id
_entity_poly.type
_entity_poly.pdbx_seq_one_letter_code
_entity_poly.pdbx_strand_id
1 'polypeptide(L)'
;MAAGLAFGLGALWLRELGPTLLWGAAVAAAALLTGRLMAAAPAEPATQTPDGDAALDQIQERLLYMAGLVERMVTDASTALRTRDPELARKVVEADDAVDQQERQVDALCQAALERHPARPGGVMLITRAMKMVTDLERIADLAVSIARRVAKLAERPNTPADDFLPGLAHAVQSMVSDAVDAFVRRDAHLARAVIAQDDVVDVRFHAYRRATVDWMEADASHAKLGLDLQNVGKRFERMADHATNLAEHVIFLVDGNDVRHRRPDRTAPPPTDG
;
A
#
# COMPACT_ATOMS: atom_id res chain seq x y z
N MET A 1 13.21 64.77 3.88
CA MET A 1 12.77 63.73 4.83
C MET A 1 12.96 62.37 4.17
N ALA A 2 13.72 61.51 4.86
CA ALA A 2 13.86 60.04 4.78
C ALA A 2 13.84 59.29 3.43
N ALA A 3 14.98 58.63 3.17
CA ALA A 3 15.18 57.47 2.31
C ALA A 3 14.93 56.14 3.06
N GLY A 4 14.75 55.04 2.32
CA GLY A 4 14.83 53.63 2.81
C GLY A 4 13.86 52.69 2.06
N LEU A 5 14.31 51.93 1.05
CA LEU A 5 14.87 50.56 1.09
C LEU A 5 13.89 49.46 1.57
N ALA A 6 13.40 48.64 0.62
CA ALA A 6 13.22 47.19 0.76
C ALA A 6 12.94 46.56 -0.62
N PHE A 7 14.02 46.26 -1.35
CA PHE A 7 14.07 45.28 -2.43
C PHE A 7 14.47 43.94 -1.80
N GLY A 8 13.79 42.84 -2.10
CA GLY A 8 14.31 41.50 -1.81
C GLY A 8 13.28 40.41 -1.55
N LEU A 9 13.41 39.30 -2.29
CA LEU A 9 12.93 37.94 -1.97
C LEU A 9 11.47 37.56 -2.30
N GLY A 10 10.99 37.87 -3.52
CA GLY A 10 9.73 37.31 -4.03
C GLY A 10 9.78 36.60 -5.39
N ALA A 11 10.84 36.79 -6.18
CA ALA A 11 10.78 36.50 -7.63
C ALA A 11 11.91 35.60 -8.17
N LEU A 12 12.55 34.79 -7.32
CA LEU A 12 13.64 33.89 -7.73
C LEU A 12 13.33 32.40 -7.58
N TRP A 13 12.12 32.02 -7.17
CA TRP A 13 11.72 30.61 -7.01
C TRP A 13 10.83 30.05 -8.13
N LEU A 14 10.42 30.85 -9.13
CA LEU A 14 9.54 30.40 -10.22
C LEU A 14 10.24 30.14 -11.57
N ARG A 15 11.58 30.12 -11.62
CA ARG A 15 12.34 29.87 -12.86
C ARG A 15 13.09 28.54 -12.92
N GLU A 16 12.98 27.68 -11.90
CA GLU A 16 13.61 26.33 -11.88
C GLU A 16 12.62 25.15 -11.95
N LEU A 17 11.33 25.40 -12.22
CA LEU A 17 10.39 24.31 -12.44
C LEU A 17 10.53 23.81 -13.88
N GLY A 18 11.40 22.81 -14.07
CA GLY A 18 11.60 22.12 -15.34
C GLY A 18 10.36 21.36 -15.82
N PRO A 19 10.36 20.90 -17.09
CA PRO A 19 9.23 20.21 -17.73
C PRO A 19 8.75 18.90 -17.05
N THR A 20 9.43 18.45 -15.98
CA THR A 20 9.10 17.27 -15.17
C THR A 20 7.83 17.45 -14.31
N LEU A 21 7.53 18.67 -13.85
CA LEU A 21 6.31 18.94 -13.07
C LEU A 21 5.03 18.88 -13.93
N LEU A 22 5.15 19.18 -15.23
CA LEU A 22 4.01 19.12 -16.15
C LEU A 22 3.68 17.69 -16.56
N TRP A 23 4.66 16.77 -16.56
CA TRP A 23 4.42 15.36 -16.85
C TRP A 23 3.95 14.59 -15.60
N GLY A 24 4.51 14.86 -14.42
CA GLY A 24 4.01 14.32 -13.15
C GLY A 24 2.55 14.75 -12.87
N ALA A 25 2.20 16.00 -13.19
CA ALA A 25 0.81 16.47 -13.16
C ALA A 25 -0.06 15.80 -14.24
N ALA A 26 0.48 15.47 -15.41
CA ALA A 26 -0.25 14.78 -16.47
C ALA A 26 -0.51 13.29 -16.16
N VAL A 27 0.43 12.59 -15.52
CA VAL A 27 0.26 11.21 -15.05
C VAL A 27 -0.68 11.16 -13.85
N ALA A 28 -0.56 12.09 -12.90
CA ALA A 28 -1.53 12.26 -11.81
C ALA A 28 -2.93 12.62 -12.34
N ALA A 29 -3.02 13.48 -13.35
CA ALA A 29 -4.29 13.82 -14.01
C ALA A 29 -4.89 12.64 -14.80
N ALA A 30 -4.06 11.80 -15.43
CA ALA A 30 -4.51 10.58 -16.11
C ALA A 30 -5.02 9.52 -15.11
N ALA A 31 -4.39 9.40 -13.94
CA ALA A 31 -4.84 8.54 -12.84
C ALA A 31 -6.16 9.04 -12.22
N LEU A 32 -6.34 10.37 -12.12
CA LEU A 32 -7.57 11.00 -11.63
C LEU A 32 -8.76 10.88 -12.61
N LEU A 33 -8.51 10.72 -13.91
CA LEU A 33 -9.56 10.69 -14.94
C LEU A 33 -10.12 9.29 -15.26
N THR A 34 -9.50 8.20 -14.79
CA THR A 34 -9.86 6.82 -15.21
C THR A 34 -10.27 5.86 -14.09
N GLY A 35 -10.15 6.24 -12.82
CA GLY A 35 -10.69 5.44 -11.71
C GLY A 35 -10.10 4.03 -11.56
N ARG A 36 -8.91 3.76 -12.13
CA ARG A 36 -8.11 2.55 -11.88
C ARG A 36 -6.68 2.74 -12.37
N LEU A 37 -5.71 2.45 -11.48
CA LEU A 37 -4.27 2.47 -11.73
C LEU A 37 -3.85 1.38 -12.76
N MET A 38 -4.19 1.56 -14.03
CA MET A 38 -3.60 0.78 -15.12
C MET A 38 -2.71 1.69 -15.95
N ALA A 39 -1.56 2.05 -15.37
CA ALA A 39 -0.40 2.36 -16.19
C ALA A 39 -0.03 1.08 -16.97
N ALA A 40 0.20 1.19 -18.29
CA ALA A 40 0.78 0.10 -19.04
C ALA A 40 2.11 -0.32 -18.38
N ALA A 41 2.46 -1.60 -18.45
CA ALA A 41 3.73 -2.08 -17.91
C ALA A 41 4.87 -1.19 -18.43
N PRO A 42 5.71 -0.62 -17.55
CA PRO A 42 6.82 0.20 -17.99
C PRO A 42 7.72 -0.64 -18.89
N ALA A 43 8.26 -0.02 -19.94
CA ALA A 43 9.17 -0.69 -20.87
C ALA A 43 10.28 -1.42 -20.09
N GLU A 44 10.75 -2.55 -20.62
CA GLU A 44 11.90 -3.23 -20.04
C GLU A 44 13.05 -2.24 -19.87
N PRO A 45 13.83 -2.34 -18.77
CA PRO A 45 14.93 -1.42 -18.56
C PRO A 45 15.84 -1.49 -19.79
N ALA A 46 16.09 -0.33 -20.41
CA ALA A 46 17.06 -0.23 -21.47
C ALA A 46 18.40 -0.84 -20.98
N THR A 47 19.18 -1.41 -21.89
CA THR A 47 20.52 -1.99 -21.59
C THR A 47 21.46 -1.02 -20.86
N GLN A 48 21.11 0.28 -20.82
CA GLN A 48 21.70 1.28 -19.95
C GLN A 48 20.63 1.81 -18.98
N THR A 49 20.82 1.55 -17.68
CA THR A 49 20.11 2.25 -16.61
C THR A 49 20.36 3.76 -16.75
N PRO A 50 19.33 4.61 -16.76
CA PRO A 50 19.51 6.06 -16.81
C PRO A 50 20.37 6.56 -15.64
N ASP A 51 21.12 7.64 -15.82
CA ASP A 51 21.89 8.25 -14.74
C ASP A 51 21.12 9.39 -14.08
N GLY A 52 21.33 9.58 -12.77
CA GLY A 52 20.83 10.74 -12.02
C GLY A 52 19.32 10.69 -11.77
N ASP A 53 18.63 11.82 -11.92
CA ASP A 53 17.20 11.95 -11.62
C ASP A 53 16.32 11.00 -12.45
N ALA A 54 16.76 10.64 -13.67
CA ALA A 54 16.05 9.69 -14.53
C ALA A 54 16.00 8.26 -13.95
N ALA A 55 16.97 7.86 -13.12
CA ALA A 55 16.92 6.58 -12.41
C ALA A 55 15.86 6.60 -11.31
N LEU A 56 15.74 7.74 -10.60
CA LEU A 56 14.74 7.93 -9.55
C LEU A 56 13.34 7.92 -10.15
N ASP A 57 13.14 8.59 -11.28
CA ASP A 57 11.87 8.58 -12.01
C ASP A 57 11.49 7.14 -12.42
N GLN A 58 12.44 6.35 -12.93
CA GLN A 58 12.18 4.97 -13.31
C GLN A 58 11.82 4.06 -12.12
N ILE A 59 12.47 4.25 -10.96
CA ILE A 59 12.10 3.56 -9.72
C ILE A 59 10.67 3.91 -9.32
N GLN A 60 10.30 5.19 -9.38
CA GLN A 60 8.95 5.64 -9.05
C GLN A 60 7.91 5.04 -10.00
N GLU A 61 8.12 5.09 -11.31
CA GLU A 61 7.20 4.51 -12.31
C GLU A 61 6.94 3.02 -12.07
N ARG A 62 7.99 2.24 -11.80
CA ARG A 62 7.84 0.80 -11.51
C ARG A 62 7.14 0.55 -10.19
N LEU A 63 7.45 1.34 -9.16
CA LEU A 63 6.77 1.21 -7.86
C LEU A 63 5.26 1.48 -8.00
N LEU A 64 4.87 2.48 -8.79
CA LEU A 64 3.46 2.77 -9.08
C LEU A 64 2.79 1.64 -9.86
N TYR A 65 3.50 1.07 -10.83
CA TYR A 65 2.98 -0.07 -11.58
C TYR A 65 2.78 -1.31 -10.68
N MET A 66 3.76 -1.63 -9.83
CA MET A 66 3.67 -2.69 -8.82
C MET A 66 2.50 -2.45 -7.86
N ALA A 67 2.37 -1.23 -7.34
CA ALA A 67 1.27 -0.85 -6.47
C ALA A 67 -0.11 -1.07 -7.11
N GLY A 68 -0.28 -0.71 -8.38
CA GLY A 68 -1.52 -0.97 -9.11
C GLY A 68 -1.81 -2.47 -9.31
N LEU A 69 -0.79 -3.30 -9.49
CA LEU A 69 -0.94 -4.77 -9.52
C LEU A 69 -1.45 -5.29 -8.18
N VAL A 70 -0.81 -4.88 -7.09
CA VAL A 70 -1.14 -5.29 -5.72
C VAL A 70 -2.56 -4.86 -5.35
N GLU A 71 -2.96 -3.62 -5.64
CA GLU A 71 -4.32 -3.10 -5.40
C GLU A 71 -5.38 -3.97 -6.10
N ARG A 72 -5.13 -4.37 -7.35
CA ARG A 72 -6.01 -5.29 -8.08
C ARG A 72 -6.05 -6.67 -7.45
N MET A 73 -4.90 -7.23 -7.05
CA MET A 73 -4.84 -8.53 -6.37
C MET A 73 -5.65 -8.54 -5.08
N VAL A 74 -5.57 -7.49 -4.25
CA VAL A 74 -6.39 -7.36 -3.04
C VAL A 74 -7.88 -7.27 -3.38
N THR A 75 -8.23 -6.48 -4.41
CA THR A 75 -9.61 -6.32 -4.90
C THR A 75 -10.22 -7.64 -5.37
N ASP A 76 -9.47 -8.36 -6.21
CA ASP A 76 -9.89 -9.62 -6.80
C ASP A 76 -9.92 -10.74 -5.76
N ALA A 77 -8.95 -10.81 -4.85
CA ALA A 77 -8.94 -11.78 -3.74
C ALA A 77 -10.15 -11.61 -2.83
N SER A 78 -10.49 -10.35 -2.52
CA SER A 78 -11.65 -10.02 -1.69
C SER A 78 -12.97 -10.34 -2.39
N THR A 79 -13.03 -10.10 -3.70
CA THR A 79 -14.20 -10.44 -4.52
C THR A 79 -14.36 -11.95 -4.62
N ALA A 80 -13.28 -12.67 -4.94
CA ALA A 80 -13.26 -14.12 -5.01
C ALA A 80 -13.70 -14.76 -3.69
N LEU A 81 -13.23 -14.24 -2.56
CA LEU A 81 -13.65 -14.71 -1.24
C LEU A 81 -15.15 -14.51 -1.01
N ARG A 82 -15.68 -13.32 -1.31
CA ARG A 82 -17.10 -12.99 -1.11
C ARG A 82 -18.03 -13.80 -2.01
N THR A 83 -17.67 -13.96 -3.28
CA THR A 83 -18.48 -14.68 -4.27
C THR A 83 -18.18 -16.19 -4.29
N ARG A 84 -17.21 -16.62 -3.48
CA ARG A 84 -16.64 -17.97 -3.48
C ARG A 84 -16.25 -18.46 -4.88
N ASP A 85 -15.63 -17.56 -5.65
CA ASP A 85 -15.24 -17.79 -7.04
C ASP A 85 -13.80 -18.34 -7.13
N PRO A 86 -13.62 -19.65 -7.43
CA PRO A 86 -12.29 -20.25 -7.53
C PRO A 86 -11.52 -19.80 -8.78
N GLU A 87 -12.20 -19.41 -9.86
CA GLU A 87 -11.52 -18.93 -11.08
C GLU A 87 -10.92 -17.55 -10.86
N LEU A 88 -11.65 -16.64 -10.21
CA LEU A 88 -11.09 -15.34 -9.83
C LEU A 88 -9.95 -15.50 -8.82
N ALA A 89 -10.06 -16.43 -7.88
CA ALA A 89 -8.98 -16.74 -6.96
C ALA A 89 -7.73 -17.25 -7.69
N ARG A 90 -7.88 -18.12 -8.70
CA ARG A 90 -6.74 -18.59 -9.51
C ARG A 90 -6.03 -17.44 -10.21
N LYS A 91 -6.77 -16.49 -10.77
CA LYS A 91 -6.18 -15.29 -11.41
C LYS A 91 -5.36 -14.45 -10.45
N VAL A 92 -5.76 -14.34 -9.18
CA VAL A 92 -4.96 -13.66 -8.15
C VAL A 92 -3.64 -14.38 -7.93
N VAL A 93 -3.65 -15.71 -7.84
CA VAL A 93 -2.43 -16.50 -7.65
C VAL A 93 -1.49 -16.35 -8.86
N GLU A 94 -2.02 -16.29 -10.07
CA GLU A 94 -1.24 -16.11 -11.30
C GLU A 94 -0.67 -14.69 -11.46
N ALA A 95 -1.32 -13.68 -10.87
CA ALA A 95 -0.85 -12.30 -10.90
C ALA A 95 0.39 -12.07 -10.02
N ASP A 96 0.67 -12.96 -9.07
CA ASP A 96 1.80 -12.91 -8.14
C ASP A 96 3.15 -12.88 -8.86
N ASP A 97 3.30 -13.70 -9.92
CA ASP A 97 4.53 -13.75 -10.73
C ASP A 97 4.91 -12.38 -11.31
N ALA A 98 3.91 -11.55 -11.64
CA ALA A 98 4.14 -10.21 -12.15
C ALA A 98 4.63 -9.26 -11.04
N VAL A 99 4.18 -9.43 -9.80
CA VAL A 99 4.63 -8.66 -8.64
C VAL A 99 6.07 -9.03 -8.30
N ASP A 100 6.39 -10.33 -8.23
CA ASP A 100 7.76 -10.84 -8.01
C ASP A 100 8.75 -10.37 -9.08
N GLN A 101 8.28 -10.24 -10.33
CA GLN A 101 9.09 -9.67 -11.40
C GLN A 101 9.34 -8.18 -11.18
N GLN A 102 8.33 -7.41 -10.76
CA GLN A 102 8.49 -5.98 -10.48
C GLN A 102 9.38 -5.73 -9.28
N GLU A 103 9.27 -6.51 -8.19
CA GLU A 103 10.16 -6.43 -7.04
C GLU A 103 11.63 -6.53 -7.48
N ARG A 104 11.98 -7.60 -8.19
CA ARG A 104 13.35 -7.82 -8.69
C ARG A 104 13.84 -6.69 -9.60
N GLN A 105 12.96 -6.13 -10.43
CA GLN A 105 13.30 -5.01 -11.30
C GLN A 105 13.56 -3.72 -10.52
N VAL A 106 12.71 -3.40 -9.52
CA VAL A 106 12.89 -2.21 -8.71
C VAL A 106 14.14 -2.34 -7.84
N ASP A 107 14.41 -3.51 -7.26
CA ASP A 107 15.60 -3.75 -6.46
C ASP A 107 16.89 -3.60 -7.28
N ALA A 108 16.92 -4.16 -8.50
CA ALA A 108 18.06 -4.01 -9.40
C ALA A 108 18.31 -2.54 -9.78
N LEU A 109 17.24 -1.76 -10.02
CA LEU A 109 17.35 -0.32 -10.28
C LEU A 109 17.85 0.45 -9.06
N CYS A 110 17.33 0.14 -7.87
CA CYS A 110 17.78 0.75 -6.62
C CYS A 110 19.27 0.49 -6.38
N GLN A 111 19.72 -0.75 -6.58
CA GLN A 111 21.13 -1.12 -6.45
C GLN A 111 22.00 -0.36 -7.46
N ALA A 112 21.63 -0.37 -8.74
CA ALA A 112 22.38 0.36 -9.78
C ALA A 112 22.45 1.87 -9.50
N ALA A 113 21.37 2.46 -9.00
CA ALA A 113 21.32 3.88 -8.64
C ALA A 113 22.26 4.20 -7.45
N LEU A 114 22.35 3.31 -6.45
CA LEU A 114 23.27 3.46 -5.31
C LEU A 114 24.74 3.27 -5.70
N GLU A 115 25.04 2.36 -6.63
CA GLU A 115 26.41 2.10 -7.09
C GLU A 115 26.96 3.27 -7.93
N ARG A 116 26.12 3.90 -8.75
CA ARG A 116 26.55 4.96 -9.69
C ARG A 116 26.57 6.36 -9.08
N HIS A 117 25.88 6.58 -7.96
CA HIS A 117 25.81 7.88 -7.30
C HIS A 117 26.02 7.75 -5.78
N PRO A 118 26.94 8.51 -5.16
CA PRO A 118 26.64 9.02 -3.83
C PRO A 118 25.57 10.10 -4.02
N ALA A 119 24.31 9.66 -4.14
CA ALA A 119 23.20 10.56 -4.41
C ALA A 119 23.18 11.69 -3.36
N ARG A 120 22.79 12.90 -3.76
CA ARG A 120 22.48 13.97 -2.80
C ARG A 120 21.61 13.39 -1.68
N PRO A 121 21.67 13.92 -0.44
CA PRO A 121 20.98 13.32 0.72
C PRO A 121 19.51 12.91 0.48
N GLY A 122 18.76 13.65 -0.37
CA GLY A 122 17.39 13.31 -0.76
C GLY A 122 17.24 12.11 -1.71
N GLY A 123 18.21 11.83 -2.58
CA GLY A 123 18.17 10.71 -3.52
C GLY A 123 18.39 9.36 -2.84
N VAL A 124 19.36 9.27 -1.92
CA VAL A 124 19.58 8.04 -1.10
C VAL A 124 18.34 7.74 -0.26
N MET A 125 17.72 8.78 0.29
CA MET A 125 16.46 8.64 1.04
C MET A 125 15.34 8.09 0.17
N LEU A 126 15.16 8.62 -1.05
CA LEU A 126 14.15 8.12 -1.97
C LEU A 126 14.39 6.63 -2.30
N ILE A 127 15.61 6.27 -2.67
CA ILE A 127 15.96 4.89 -3.05
C ILE A 127 15.71 3.93 -1.87
N THR A 128 16.21 4.26 -0.68
CA THR A 128 16.03 3.41 0.50
C THR A 128 14.57 3.27 0.93
N ARG A 129 13.75 4.30 0.71
CA ARG A 129 12.30 4.22 0.97
C ARG A 129 11.59 3.40 -0.09
N ALA A 130 11.94 3.57 -1.37
CA ALA A 130 11.39 2.76 -2.45
C ALA A 130 11.63 1.27 -2.20
N MET A 131 12.84 0.85 -1.83
CA MET A 131 13.15 -0.55 -1.48
C MET A 131 12.22 -1.10 -0.38
N LYS A 132 11.97 -0.33 0.68
CA LYS A 132 11.07 -0.77 1.75
C LYS A 132 9.63 -0.86 1.30
N MET A 133 9.18 0.11 0.50
CA MET A 133 7.83 0.11 -0.06
C MET A 133 7.60 -1.07 -1.00
N VAL A 134 8.61 -1.47 -1.79
CA VAL A 134 8.56 -2.70 -2.59
C VAL A 134 8.30 -3.91 -1.70
N THR A 135 9.05 -4.04 -0.59
CA THR A 135 8.85 -5.15 0.35
C THR A 135 7.43 -5.13 0.95
N ASP A 136 6.91 -3.97 1.37
CA ASP A 136 5.54 -3.90 1.90
C ASP A 136 4.48 -4.26 0.84
N LEU A 137 4.70 -3.86 -0.43
CA LEU A 137 3.82 -4.22 -1.55
C LEU A 137 3.86 -5.73 -1.87
N GLU A 138 5.04 -6.36 -1.89
CA GLU A 138 5.18 -7.82 -2.02
C GLU A 138 4.42 -8.52 -0.91
N ARG A 139 4.56 -8.07 0.33
CA ARG A 139 3.85 -8.67 1.48
C ARG A 139 2.34 -8.58 1.35
N ILE A 140 1.82 -7.49 0.82
CA ILE A 140 0.37 -7.35 0.57
C ILE A 140 -0.09 -8.32 -0.53
N ALA A 141 0.67 -8.46 -1.63
CA ALA A 141 0.38 -9.43 -2.69
C ALA A 141 0.38 -10.87 -2.14
N ASP A 142 1.41 -11.24 -1.38
CA ASP A 142 1.56 -12.52 -0.70
C ASP A 142 0.33 -12.88 0.15
N LEU A 143 -0.14 -11.90 0.93
CA LEU A 143 -1.33 -12.04 1.77
C LEU A 143 -2.59 -12.21 0.91
N ALA A 144 -2.69 -11.52 -0.23
CA ALA A 144 -3.82 -11.62 -1.16
C ALA A 144 -3.87 -13.01 -1.82
N VAL A 145 -2.73 -13.53 -2.25
CA VAL A 145 -2.56 -14.91 -2.73
C VAL A 145 -2.95 -15.90 -1.64
N SER A 146 -2.56 -15.63 -0.39
CA SER A 146 -2.91 -16.47 0.74
C SER A 146 -4.43 -16.52 1.01
N ILE A 147 -5.15 -15.41 0.79
CA ILE A 147 -6.62 -15.38 0.81
C ILE A 147 -7.17 -16.16 -0.39
N ALA A 148 -6.70 -15.90 -1.59
CA ALA A 148 -7.16 -16.54 -2.82
C ALA A 148 -7.04 -18.08 -2.76
N ARG A 149 -5.90 -18.61 -2.29
CA ARG A 149 -5.69 -20.06 -2.09
C ARG A 149 -6.69 -20.69 -1.11
N ARG A 150 -7.30 -19.90 -0.21
CA ARG A 150 -8.33 -20.38 0.73
C ARG A 150 -9.72 -20.41 0.09
N VAL A 151 -9.99 -19.55 -0.89
CA VAL A 151 -11.29 -19.47 -1.59
C VAL A 151 -11.69 -20.85 -2.14
N ALA A 152 -10.78 -21.58 -2.76
CA ALA A 152 -11.07 -22.92 -3.30
C ALA A 152 -11.61 -23.88 -2.22
N LYS A 153 -11.04 -23.84 -1.01
CA LYS A 153 -11.50 -24.68 0.12
C LYS A 153 -12.83 -24.19 0.70
N LEU A 154 -13.07 -22.89 0.65
CA LEU A 154 -14.31 -22.27 1.13
C LEU A 154 -15.44 -22.44 0.12
N ALA A 155 -15.18 -22.54 -1.18
CA ALA A 155 -16.21 -22.68 -2.21
C ALA A 155 -17.11 -23.91 -2.02
N GLU A 156 -16.57 -24.98 -1.43
CA GLU A 156 -17.31 -26.21 -1.11
C GLU A 156 -18.05 -26.15 0.24
N ARG A 157 -17.95 -25.03 0.97
CA ARG A 157 -18.50 -24.86 2.32
C ARG A 157 -19.68 -23.89 2.31
N PRO A 158 -20.67 -24.09 3.20
CA PRO A 158 -21.74 -23.12 3.36
C PRO A 158 -21.21 -21.77 3.84
N ASN A 159 -22.01 -20.73 3.60
CA ASN A 159 -21.78 -19.42 4.18
C ASN A 159 -21.97 -19.45 5.69
N THR A 160 -21.27 -18.56 6.38
CA THR A 160 -21.27 -18.42 7.84
C THR A 160 -21.72 -17.02 8.23
N PRO A 161 -22.21 -16.80 9.46
CA PRO A 161 -22.53 -15.45 9.94
C PRO A 161 -21.35 -14.47 9.90
N ALA A 162 -20.10 -14.98 9.93
CA ALA A 162 -18.91 -14.14 9.82
C ALA A 162 -18.73 -13.55 8.40
N ASP A 163 -19.30 -14.19 7.38
CA ASP A 163 -19.16 -13.74 5.99
C ASP A 163 -19.80 -12.36 5.76
N ASP A 164 -20.82 -11.99 6.55
CA ASP A 164 -21.49 -10.69 6.46
C ASP A 164 -20.55 -9.52 6.82
N PHE A 165 -19.49 -9.78 7.59
CA PHE A 165 -18.51 -8.76 8.00
C PHE A 165 -17.33 -8.64 7.03
N LEU A 166 -17.09 -9.64 6.18
CA LEU A 166 -15.96 -9.66 5.24
C LEU A 166 -15.97 -8.49 4.25
N PRO A 167 -17.09 -8.09 3.62
CA PRO A 167 -17.10 -6.99 2.68
C PRO A 167 -16.64 -5.67 3.30
N GLY A 168 -17.08 -5.39 4.53
CA GLY A 168 -16.70 -4.18 5.26
C GLY A 168 -15.23 -4.15 5.63
N LEU A 169 -14.70 -5.28 6.12
CA LEU A 169 -13.27 -5.44 6.44
C LEU A 169 -12.39 -5.31 5.19
N ALA A 170 -12.73 -6.05 4.13
CA ALA A 170 -11.99 -6.04 2.88
C ALA A 170 -11.97 -4.64 2.24
N HIS A 171 -13.10 -3.94 2.23
CA HIS A 171 -13.19 -2.60 1.66
C HIS A 171 -12.32 -1.59 2.43
N ALA A 172 -12.29 -1.66 3.77
CA ALA A 172 -11.46 -0.79 4.58
C ALA A 172 -9.96 -0.99 4.28
N VAL A 173 -9.51 -2.24 4.18
CA VAL A 173 -8.12 -2.58 3.82
C VAL A 173 -7.78 -2.13 2.40
N GLN A 174 -8.69 -2.35 1.43
CA GLN A 174 -8.52 -1.89 0.05
C GLN A 174 -8.34 -0.38 -0.01
N SER A 175 -9.17 0.38 0.73
CA SER A 175 -9.06 1.83 0.80
C SER A 175 -7.71 2.25 1.35
N MET A 176 -7.24 1.64 2.45
CA MET A 176 -5.94 1.95 3.03
C MET A 176 -4.78 1.72 2.05
N VAL A 177 -4.79 0.60 1.32
CA VAL A 177 -3.76 0.32 0.30
C VAL A 177 -3.81 1.34 -0.83
N SER A 178 -5.01 1.63 -1.36
CA SER A 178 -5.20 2.61 -2.45
C SER A 178 -4.77 4.02 -2.03
N ASP A 179 -5.21 4.46 -0.85
CA ASP A 179 -4.89 5.78 -0.28
C ASP A 179 -3.39 5.91 0.05
N ALA A 180 -2.72 4.83 0.51
CA ALA A 180 -1.28 4.84 0.77
C ALA A 180 -0.47 5.00 -0.52
N VAL A 181 -0.90 4.33 -1.59
CA VAL A 181 -0.29 4.43 -2.92
C VAL A 181 -0.53 5.82 -3.51
N ASP A 182 -1.75 6.36 -3.42
CA ASP A 182 -2.07 7.70 -3.89
C ASP A 182 -1.29 8.78 -3.12
N ALA A 183 -1.14 8.61 -1.80
CA ALA A 183 -0.30 9.48 -0.98
C ALA A 183 1.16 9.48 -1.46
N PHE A 184 1.68 8.32 -1.86
CA PHE A 184 3.02 8.22 -2.42
C PHE A 184 3.15 8.93 -3.76
N VAL A 185 2.23 8.69 -4.71
CA VAL A 185 2.20 9.35 -6.03
C VAL A 185 2.23 10.87 -5.88
N ARG A 186 1.37 11.39 -5.00
CA ARG A 186 1.14 12.83 -4.83
C ARG A 186 2.14 13.49 -3.88
N ARG A 187 3.00 12.70 -3.23
CA ARG A 187 3.84 13.15 -2.11
C ARG A 187 3.01 13.87 -1.04
N ASP A 188 1.86 13.28 -0.70
CA ASP A 188 0.87 13.86 0.20
C ASP A 188 0.97 13.25 1.60
N ALA A 189 1.69 13.94 2.49
CA ALA A 189 1.82 13.53 3.89
C ALA A 189 0.50 13.66 4.69
N HIS A 190 -0.44 14.49 4.25
CA HIS A 190 -1.74 14.59 4.90
C HIS A 190 -2.60 13.36 4.61
N LEU A 191 -2.66 12.93 3.34
CA LEU A 191 -3.34 11.68 2.96
C LEU A 191 -2.68 10.47 3.65
N ALA A 192 -1.35 10.41 3.69
CA ALA A 192 -0.65 9.36 4.41
C ALA A 192 -1.01 9.31 5.92
N ARG A 193 -1.13 10.47 6.59
CA ARG A 193 -1.61 10.52 7.98
C ARG A 193 -3.05 10.01 8.12
N ALA A 194 -3.91 10.29 7.14
CA ALA A 194 -5.27 9.76 7.12
C ALA A 194 -5.29 8.22 7.01
N VAL A 195 -4.40 7.62 6.20
CA VAL A 195 -4.23 6.16 6.14
C VAL A 195 -3.88 5.57 7.51
N ILE A 196 -2.92 6.17 8.21
CA ILE A 196 -2.52 5.69 9.55
C ILE A 196 -3.70 5.71 10.53
N ALA A 197 -4.60 6.69 10.42
CA ALA A 197 -5.81 6.79 11.24
C ALA A 197 -6.94 5.82 10.78
N GLN A 198 -6.99 5.44 9.50
CA GLN A 198 -7.92 4.43 8.99
C GLN A 198 -7.65 3.04 9.57
N ASP A 199 -6.44 2.77 10.09
CA ASP A 199 -6.11 1.50 10.74
C ASP A 199 -7.06 1.16 11.91
N ASP A 200 -7.46 2.17 12.70
CA ASP A 200 -8.41 1.98 13.81
C ASP A 200 -9.80 1.51 13.28
N VAL A 201 -10.15 1.90 12.05
CA VAL A 201 -11.39 1.51 11.37
C VAL A 201 -11.33 0.04 10.93
N VAL A 202 -10.14 -0.44 10.52
CA VAL A 202 -9.87 -1.85 10.22
C VAL A 202 -9.90 -2.68 11.49
N ASP A 203 -9.24 -2.24 12.57
CA ASP A 203 -9.21 -2.93 13.86
C ASP A 203 -10.63 -3.21 14.38
N VAL A 204 -11.51 -2.20 14.36
CA VAL A 204 -12.91 -2.36 14.78
C VAL A 204 -13.64 -3.40 13.93
N ARG A 205 -13.45 -3.40 12.60
CA ARG A 205 -14.08 -4.36 11.68
C ARG A 205 -13.52 -5.77 11.87
N PHE A 206 -12.22 -5.89 12.04
CA PHE A 206 -11.56 -7.17 12.28
C PHE A 206 -12.03 -7.76 13.60
N HIS A 207 -12.18 -6.95 14.66
CA HIS A 207 -12.75 -7.40 15.93
C HIS A 207 -14.20 -7.87 15.82
N ALA A 208 -15.04 -7.17 15.03
CA ALA A 208 -16.41 -7.61 14.78
C ALA A 208 -16.46 -8.95 14.02
N TYR A 209 -15.69 -9.08 12.94
CA TYR A 209 -15.53 -10.32 12.17
C TYR A 209 -15.02 -11.48 13.05
N ARG A 210 -13.98 -11.22 13.85
CA ARG A 210 -13.38 -12.19 14.76
C ARG A 210 -14.40 -12.67 15.78
N ARG A 211 -15.16 -11.77 16.40
CA ARG A 211 -16.19 -12.10 17.39
C ARG A 211 -17.28 -12.97 16.76
N ALA A 212 -17.84 -12.56 15.63
CA ALA A 212 -18.85 -13.35 14.92
C ALA A 212 -18.36 -14.77 14.57
N THR A 213 -17.10 -14.91 14.19
CA THR A 213 -16.49 -16.22 13.92
C THR A 213 -16.33 -17.05 15.19
N VAL A 214 -15.91 -16.47 16.32
CA VAL A 214 -15.78 -17.18 17.60
C VAL A 214 -17.14 -17.61 18.13
N ASP A 215 -18.12 -16.71 18.18
CA ASP A 215 -19.48 -17.01 18.64
C ASP A 215 -20.09 -18.17 17.82
N TRP A 216 -19.83 -18.19 16.51
CA TRP A 216 -20.26 -19.27 15.62
C TRP A 216 -19.54 -20.60 15.91
N MET A 217 -18.26 -20.57 16.28
CA MET A 217 -17.50 -21.75 16.71
C MET A 217 -17.96 -22.29 18.07
N GLU A 218 -18.33 -21.40 18.99
CA GLU A 218 -18.82 -21.77 20.33
C GLU A 218 -20.22 -22.39 20.29
N ALA A 219 -21.05 -22.00 19.31
CA ALA A 219 -22.38 -22.56 19.12
C ALA A 219 -22.37 -24.05 18.72
N ASP A 220 -21.35 -24.51 17.99
CA ASP A 220 -21.15 -25.92 17.65
C ASP A 220 -19.66 -26.23 17.39
N ALA A 221 -19.11 -27.18 18.13
CA ALA A 221 -17.72 -27.63 17.98
C ALA A 221 -17.38 -28.15 16.58
N SER A 222 -18.37 -28.62 15.80
CA SER A 222 -18.20 -29.04 14.41
C SER A 222 -17.71 -27.89 13.50
N HIS A 223 -17.98 -26.64 13.88
CA HIS A 223 -17.57 -25.44 13.15
C HIS A 223 -16.09 -25.08 13.34
N ALA A 224 -15.41 -25.66 14.35
CA ALA A 224 -14.08 -25.22 14.77
C ALA A 224 -13.04 -25.15 13.62
N LYS A 225 -13.04 -26.15 12.73
CA LYS A 225 -12.10 -26.21 11.61
C LYS A 225 -12.32 -25.09 10.59
N LEU A 226 -13.57 -24.86 10.19
CA LEU A 226 -13.92 -23.79 9.25
C LEU A 226 -13.74 -22.42 9.90
N GLY A 227 -14.09 -22.28 11.18
CA GLY A 227 -13.88 -21.06 11.93
C GLY A 227 -12.41 -20.68 12.03
N LEU A 228 -11.50 -21.64 12.24
CA LEU A 228 -10.06 -21.38 12.21
C LEU A 228 -9.57 -20.92 10.81
N ASP A 229 -10.13 -21.47 9.74
CA ASP A 229 -9.82 -21.00 8.38
C ASP A 229 -10.30 -19.56 8.14
N LEU A 230 -11.48 -19.21 8.65
CA LEU A 230 -12.01 -17.85 8.61
C LEU A 230 -11.19 -16.87 9.47
N GLN A 231 -10.80 -17.25 10.69
CA GLN A 231 -9.92 -16.42 11.54
C GLN A 231 -8.61 -16.07 10.84
N ASN A 232 -8.03 -17.07 10.19
CA ASN A 232 -6.82 -16.91 9.40
C ASN A 232 -7.02 -15.97 8.20
N VAL A 233 -8.18 -15.97 7.55
CA VAL A 233 -8.51 -14.98 6.50
C VAL A 233 -8.55 -13.57 7.07
N GLY A 234 -9.27 -13.36 8.18
CA GLY A 234 -9.33 -12.05 8.84
C GLY A 234 -7.94 -11.52 9.23
N LYS A 235 -7.06 -12.39 9.74
CA LYS A 235 -5.69 -12.02 10.09
C LYS A 235 -4.83 -11.62 8.88
N ARG A 236 -5.17 -12.07 7.66
CA ARG A 236 -4.47 -11.60 6.44
C ARG A 236 -4.87 -10.17 6.11
N PHE A 237 -6.14 -9.82 6.27
CA PHE A 237 -6.62 -8.44 6.10
C PHE A 237 -6.00 -7.49 7.11
N GLU A 238 -5.91 -7.87 8.39
CA GLU A 238 -5.21 -7.06 9.41
C GLU A 238 -3.74 -6.82 9.04
N ARG A 239 -2.99 -7.88 8.70
CA ARG A 239 -1.61 -7.72 8.24
C ARG A 239 -1.46 -6.86 6.98
N MET A 240 -2.42 -6.88 6.06
CA MET A 240 -2.41 -5.98 4.91
C MET A 240 -2.56 -4.51 5.32
N ALA A 241 -3.41 -4.22 6.31
CA ALA A 241 -3.56 -2.88 6.87
C ALA A 241 -2.30 -2.38 7.58
N ASP A 242 -1.58 -3.27 8.27
CA ASP A 242 -0.27 -2.96 8.83
C ASP A 242 0.73 -2.53 7.73
N HIS A 243 0.82 -3.31 6.64
CA HIS A 243 1.69 -2.96 5.52
C HIS A 243 1.25 -1.66 4.82
N ALA A 244 -0.06 -1.41 4.69
CA ALA A 244 -0.56 -0.13 4.19
C ALA A 244 -0.18 1.06 5.10
N THR A 245 -0.19 0.84 6.41
CA THR A 245 0.31 1.82 7.40
C THR A 245 1.81 2.08 7.19
N ASN A 246 2.63 1.03 7.00
CA ASN A 246 4.07 1.19 6.73
C ASN A 246 4.32 2.01 5.45
N LEU A 247 3.57 1.74 4.37
CA LEU A 247 3.64 2.51 3.13
C LEU A 247 3.38 4.00 3.41
N ALA A 248 2.32 4.32 4.16
CA ALA A 248 2.00 5.69 4.54
C ALA A 248 3.09 6.34 5.40
N GLU A 249 3.68 5.61 6.35
CA GLU A 249 4.81 6.10 7.14
C GLU A 249 6.03 6.42 6.26
N HIS A 250 6.28 5.63 5.21
CA HIS A 250 7.34 5.89 4.24
C HIS A 250 7.09 7.17 3.43
N VAL A 251 5.84 7.45 3.07
CA VAL A 251 5.45 8.72 2.45
C VAL A 251 5.70 9.90 3.38
N ILE A 252 5.24 9.83 4.63
CA ILE A 252 5.45 10.92 5.61
C ILE A 252 6.93 11.20 5.78
N PHE A 253 7.75 10.16 5.89
CA PHE A 253 9.19 10.34 6.01
C PHE A 253 9.80 11.00 4.77
N LEU A 254 9.36 10.62 3.57
CA LEU A 254 9.85 11.18 2.30
C LEU A 254 9.52 12.68 2.18
N VAL A 255 8.36 13.11 2.67
CA VAL A 255 7.85 14.49 2.53
C VAL A 255 8.32 15.39 3.68
N ASP A 256 8.13 14.93 4.92
CA ASP A 256 8.34 15.76 6.12
C ASP A 256 9.73 15.55 6.74
N GLY A 257 10.49 14.53 6.32
CA GLY A 257 11.78 14.16 6.90
C GLY A 257 11.70 13.60 8.34
N ASN A 258 10.49 13.45 8.88
CA ASN A 258 10.24 13.02 10.25
C ASN A 258 9.89 11.53 10.31
N ASP A 259 10.54 10.80 11.22
CA ASP A 259 10.14 9.43 11.53
C ASP A 259 8.92 9.45 12.48
N VAL A 260 7.78 9.04 11.95
CA VAL A 260 6.53 8.91 12.73
C VAL A 260 6.33 7.51 13.32
N ARG A 261 7.24 6.57 13.00
CA ARG A 261 7.24 5.21 13.55
C ARG A 261 7.29 5.26 15.08
N HIS A 262 6.50 4.38 15.71
CA HIS A 262 6.39 4.23 17.17
C HIS A 262 5.80 5.43 17.96
N ARG A 263 5.03 6.33 17.32
CA ARG A 263 4.19 7.32 18.05
C ARG A 263 2.80 6.82 18.42
N ARG A 264 2.43 5.58 18.06
CA ARG A 264 1.19 4.96 18.55
C ARG A 264 1.35 4.67 20.05
N PRO A 265 0.43 5.12 20.92
CA PRO A 265 0.44 4.69 22.31
C PRO A 265 0.31 3.15 22.35
N ASP A 266 1.04 2.52 23.28
CA ASP A 266 1.04 1.08 23.47
C ASP A 266 -0.40 0.55 23.59
N ARG A 267 -0.87 -0.16 22.55
CA ARG A 267 -2.21 -0.76 22.50
C ARG A 267 -2.39 -1.92 23.51
N THR A 268 -1.31 -2.35 24.18
CA THR A 268 -1.35 -3.36 25.25
C THR A 268 -1.37 -2.77 26.66
N ALA A 269 -1.23 -1.44 26.78
CA ALA A 269 -1.30 -0.77 28.07
C ALA A 269 -2.75 -0.78 28.60
N PRO A 270 -2.99 -1.19 29.86
CA PRO A 270 -4.30 -1.08 30.47
C PRO A 270 -4.72 0.41 30.52
N PRO A 271 -6.03 0.71 30.38
CA PRO A 271 -6.51 2.09 30.45
C PRO A 271 -6.06 2.74 31.77
N PRO A 272 -5.72 4.04 31.76
CA PRO A 272 -5.32 4.74 32.97
C PRO A 272 -6.42 4.59 34.01
N THR A 273 -6.06 4.07 35.18
CA THR A 273 -6.96 4.01 36.32
C THR A 273 -7.08 5.41 36.88
N ASP A 274 -8.24 6.03 36.67
CA ASP A 274 -8.58 7.31 37.30
C ASP A 274 -8.45 7.15 38.82
N GLY A 275 -7.55 7.93 39.42
CA GLY A 275 -7.35 8.06 40.86
C GLY A 275 -8.14 9.21 41.45
#